data_AF-A0A836VVZ6-F1
#
_entry.id   AF-A0A836VVZ6-F1
#
_cell.length_a   1.000
_cell.length_b   1.000
_cell.length_c   1.000
_cell.angle_alpha   90.00
_cell.angle_beta   90.00
_cell.angle_gamma   90.00
#
_symmetry.space_group_name_H-M   'P 1'
#
loop_
_entity.id
_entity.type
_entity.pdbx_description
1 polymer ?
#
loop_
_entity_poly.entity_id
_entity_poly.type
_entity_poly.pdbx_seq_one_letter_code
_entity_poly.pdbx_strand_id
1 'polypeptide(L)'
;HEATHQFAFNMGLHSRIGPNPKWVVEGLATVLEAAGPARAKSARSVTARINRERWLWFRNYARTRRPDRSLARFLGSDRMFETAVLDAYSQAWALSFYLMETRPRRYMDYLRTIACRDPLQRYSSEERLRDFQKAFGGNLDRLEAEFLRFMDRL
;
A
#
# COMPACT_ATOMS: atom_id res chain seq x y z
N HIS A 1 -15.82 1.77 -1.57
CA HIS A 1 -15.28 1.88 -0.21
C HIS A 1 -15.75 0.76 0.70
N GLU A 2 -16.97 0.79 1.27
CA GLU A 2 -17.47 -0.27 2.17
C GLU A 2 -17.42 -1.70 1.58
N ALA A 3 -17.79 -1.88 0.31
CA ALA A 3 -17.81 -3.20 -0.34
C ALA A 3 -16.41 -3.80 -0.54
N THR A 4 -15.38 -2.95 -0.67
CA THR A 4 -14.00 -3.40 -0.81
C THR A 4 -13.38 -3.76 0.54
N HIS A 5 -13.76 -3.02 1.59
CA HIS A 5 -13.49 -3.43 2.97
C HIS A 5 -14.12 -4.80 3.29
N GLN A 6 -15.30 -5.11 2.75
CA GLN A 6 -15.90 -6.45 2.86
C GLN A 6 -15.19 -7.54 2.01
N PHE A 7 -14.51 -7.17 0.92
CA PHE A 7 -13.70 -8.13 0.15
C PHE A 7 -12.36 -8.41 0.86
N ALA A 8 -11.75 -7.39 1.48
CA ALA A 8 -10.61 -7.55 2.38
C ALA A 8 -10.98 -8.36 3.65
N PHE A 9 -12.22 -8.21 4.14
CA PHE A 9 -12.80 -9.02 5.20
C PHE A 9 -12.84 -10.52 4.82
N ASN A 10 -13.30 -10.86 3.61
CA ASN A 10 -13.35 -12.25 3.13
C ASN A 10 -11.97 -12.86 2.79
N MET A 11 -10.95 -12.03 2.50
CA MET A 11 -9.57 -12.48 2.26
C MET A 11 -8.75 -12.64 3.55
N GLY A 12 -9.37 -12.51 4.73
CA GLY A 12 -8.73 -12.69 6.04
C GLY A 12 -7.81 -11.53 6.46
N LEU A 13 -7.94 -10.35 5.84
CA LEU A 13 -7.03 -9.22 6.07
C LEU A 13 -7.49 -8.27 7.18
N HIS A 14 -8.71 -8.46 7.72
CA HIS A 14 -9.17 -7.77 8.90
C HIS A 14 -9.45 -8.74 10.05
N SER A 15 -8.49 -8.85 10.97
CA SER A 15 -8.86 -8.89 12.37
C SER A 15 -9.37 -7.49 12.71
N ARG A 16 -10.66 -7.37 13.01
CA ARG A 16 -11.35 -6.11 13.37
C ARG A 16 -10.85 -5.50 14.70
N ILE A 17 -9.79 -6.06 15.30
CA ILE A 17 -9.40 -5.84 16.69
C ILE A 17 -7.96 -5.30 16.82
N GLY A 18 -7.17 -5.19 15.73
CA GLY A 18 -5.74 -4.81 15.81
C GLY A 18 -5.31 -3.58 14.99
N PRO A 19 -4.26 -2.84 15.42
CA PRO A 19 -3.75 -1.65 14.75
C PRO A 19 -2.90 -2.00 13.52
N ASN A 20 -3.55 -2.46 12.45
CA ASN A 20 -2.91 -2.65 11.15
C ASN A 20 -2.39 -1.30 10.59
N PRO A 21 -1.25 -1.26 9.89
CA PRO A 21 -0.78 -0.03 9.28
C PRO A 21 -1.80 0.51 8.26
N LYS A 22 -2.17 1.79 8.36
CA LYS A 22 -3.23 2.37 7.51
C LYS A 22 -2.91 2.25 6.02
N TRP A 23 -1.64 2.41 5.64
CA TRP A 23 -1.24 2.29 4.24
C TRP A 23 -1.54 0.92 3.63
N VAL A 24 -1.53 -0.16 4.43
CA VAL A 24 -1.84 -1.51 3.97
C VAL A 24 -3.33 -1.65 3.69
N VAL A 25 -4.15 -1.25 4.66
CA VAL A 25 -5.61 -1.34 4.58
C VAL A 25 -6.14 -0.44 3.47
N GLU A 26 -5.81 0.86 3.53
CA GLU A 26 -6.31 1.85 2.59
C GLU A 26 -5.71 1.67 1.20
N GLY A 27 -4.43 1.30 1.11
CA GLY A 27 -3.76 1.08 -0.18
C GLY A 27 -4.34 -0.11 -0.93
N LEU A 28 -4.51 -1.25 -0.26
CA LEU A 28 -5.12 -2.44 -0.87
C LEU A 28 -6.59 -2.19 -1.23
N ALA A 29 -7.37 -1.56 -0.34
CA ALA A 29 -8.75 -1.23 -0.63
C ALA A 29 -8.85 -0.33 -1.89
N THR A 30 -8.04 0.72 -1.97
CA THR A 30 -8.04 1.64 -3.12
C THR A 30 -7.65 0.94 -4.43
N VAL A 31 -6.74 -0.03 -4.37
CA VAL A 31 -6.35 -0.85 -5.55
C VAL A 31 -7.52 -1.70 -6.03
N LEU A 32 -8.22 -2.37 -5.12
CA LEU A 32 -9.34 -3.26 -5.45
C LEU A 32 -10.58 -2.50 -5.93
N GLU A 33 -10.81 -1.28 -5.43
CA GLU A 33 -11.86 -0.38 -5.92
C GLU A 33 -11.70 -0.04 -7.40
N ALA A 34 -10.48 0.28 -7.83
CA ALA A 34 -10.20 0.63 -9.21
C ALA A 34 -10.31 -0.57 -10.16
N ALA A 35 -10.06 -1.79 -9.65
CA ALA A 35 -10.14 -3.00 -10.43
C ALA A 35 -11.58 -3.45 -10.70
N GLY A 36 -12.54 -3.21 -9.80
CA GLY A 36 -13.94 -3.68 -9.92
C GLY A 36 -14.10 -5.23 -10.04
N PRO A 37 -15.23 -5.81 -9.62
CA PRO A 37 -15.40 -7.28 -9.64
C PRO A 37 -15.32 -7.90 -11.05
N ALA A 38 -15.75 -7.15 -12.08
CA ALA A 38 -15.82 -7.61 -13.46
C ALA A 38 -14.52 -7.38 -14.27
N ARG A 39 -13.71 -6.38 -13.91
CA ARG A 39 -12.51 -5.98 -14.68
C ARG A 39 -11.26 -6.78 -14.30
N ALA A 40 -11.21 -7.32 -13.07
CA ALA A 40 -10.09 -8.14 -12.62
C ALA A 40 -9.86 -9.43 -13.43
N LYS A 41 -10.93 -10.01 -14.02
CA LYS A 41 -10.85 -11.21 -14.89
C LYS A 41 -10.55 -10.89 -16.37
N SER A 42 -10.64 -9.63 -16.80
CA SER A 42 -10.64 -9.21 -18.21
C SER A 42 -9.52 -8.23 -18.58
N ALA A 43 -8.96 -7.51 -17.60
CA ALA A 43 -7.89 -6.53 -17.84
C ALA A 43 -6.53 -7.21 -18.09
N ARG A 44 -6.22 -7.53 -19.35
CA ARG A 44 -4.89 -8.00 -19.79
C ARG A 44 -3.76 -6.95 -19.67
N SER A 45 -4.10 -5.67 -19.47
CA SER A 45 -3.12 -4.57 -19.38
C SER A 45 -3.10 -3.91 -18.00
N VAL A 46 -1.89 -3.66 -17.48
CA VAL A 46 -1.62 -2.91 -16.23
C VAL A 46 -2.36 -1.57 -16.22
N THR A 47 -2.43 -0.88 -17.36
CA THR A 47 -3.10 0.42 -17.50
C THR A 47 -4.60 0.38 -17.23
N ALA A 48 -5.26 -0.75 -17.48
CA ALA A 48 -6.70 -0.91 -17.24
C ALA A 48 -7.04 -1.09 -15.74
N ARG A 49 -6.04 -1.33 -14.88
CA ARG A 49 -6.16 -1.52 -13.43
C ARG A 49 -5.74 -0.29 -12.62
N ILE A 50 -5.30 0.78 -13.29
CA ILE A 50 -4.84 2.01 -12.65
C ILE A 50 -6.04 2.82 -12.11
N ASN A 51 -5.95 3.22 -10.85
CA ASN A 51 -6.78 4.31 -10.32
C ASN A 51 -6.22 5.65 -10.84
N ARG A 52 -6.78 6.18 -11.93
CA ARG A 52 -6.22 7.37 -12.61
C ARG A 52 -6.18 8.61 -11.71
N GLU A 53 -7.17 8.80 -10.84
CA GLU A 53 -7.21 9.91 -9.88
C GLU A 53 -6.04 9.81 -8.91
N ARG A 54 -5.87 8.67 -8.25
CA ARG A 54 -4.79 8.44 -7.27
C ARG A 54 -3.42 8.47 -7.93
N TRP A 55 -3.30 8.01 -9.17
CA TRP A 55 -2.07 8.12 -9.95
C TRP A 55 -1.68 9.58 -10.23
N LEU A 56 -2.61 10.39 -10.76
CA LEU A 56 -2.35 11.81 -11.01
C LEU A 56 -1.97 12.54 -9.73
N TRP A 57 -2.70 12.28 -8.65
CA TRP A 57 -2.44 12.89 -7.35
C TRP A 57 -1.07 12.49 -6.79
N PHE A 58 -0.75 11.20 -6.84
CA PHE A 58 0.56 10.70 -6.40
C PHE A 58 1.70 11.28 -7.23
N ARG A 59 1.57 11.39 -8.56
CA ARG A 59 2.61 12.01 -9.40
C ARG A 59 2.83 13.47 -9.05
N ASN A 60 1.77 14.24 -8.81
CA ASN A 60 1.90 15.61 -8.35
C ASN A 60 2.61 15.68 -6.99
N TYR A 61 2.18 14.87 -6.03
CA TYR A 61 2.79 14.79 -4.70
C TYR A 61 4.28 14.42 -4.78
N ALA A 62 4.62 13.37 -5.51
CA ALA A 62 5.99 12.86 -5.68
C ALA A 62 6.95 13.90 -6.27
N ARG A 63 6.45 14.82 -7.12
CA ARG A 63 7.27 15.84 -7.79
C ARG A 63 7.39 17.15 -7.01
N THR A 64 6.45 17.46 -6.12
CA THR A 64 6.31 18.82 -5.56
C THR A 64 6.44 18.88 -4.05
N ARG A 65 6.02 17.84 -3.33
CA ARG A 65 5.83 17.88 -1.87
C ARG A 65 6.47 16.71 -1.14
N ARG A 66 6.70 15.58 -1.83
CA ARG A 66 7.20 14.36 -1.20
C ARG A 66 8.66 14.54 -0.75
N PRO A 67 8.98 14.36 0.54
CA PRO A 67 10.36 14.41 0.99
C PRO A 67 11.17 13.24 0.45
N ASP A 68 12.47 13.45 0.23
CA ASP A 68 13.40 12.39 -0.13
C ASP A 68 13.52 11.34 0.99
N ARG A 69 13.73 10.08 0.59
CA ARG A 69 13.92 8.94 1.51
C ARG A 69 12.84 8.84 2.59
N SER A 70 11.60 9.14 2.21
CA SER A 70 10.46 9.22 3.13
C SER A 70 9.69 7.91 3.26
N LEU A 71 10.05 6.86 2.52
CA LEU A 71 9.34 5.58 2.57
C LEU A 71 9.35 4.96 3.96
N ALA A 72 10.49 4.93 4.65
CA ALA A 72 10.56 4.38 6.01
C ALA A 72 9.61 5.12 6.97
N ARG A 73 9.56 6.44 6.90
CA ARG A 73 8.64 7.25 7.71
C ARG A 73 7.17 6.93 7.43
N PHE A 74 6.84 6.76 6.15
CA PHE A 74 5.49 6.41 5.71
C PHE A 74 5.08 5.00 6.17
N LEU A 75 6.00 4.02 6.13
CA LEU A 75 5.74 2.65 6.57
C LEU A 75 5.58 2.54 8.10
N GLY A 76 6.38 3.31 8.85
CA GLY A 76 6.41 3.27 10.30
C GLY A 76 5.32 4.10 11.00
N SER A 77 4.63 5.00 10.29
CA SER A 77 3.71 5.97 10.91
C SER A 77 2.45 6.22 10.10
N ASP A 78 1.32 6.29 10.81
CA ASP A 78 0.02 6.64 10.23
C ASP A 78 -0.23 8.16 10.18
N ARG A 79 0.72 9.00 10.64
CA ARG A 79 0.58 10.47 10.76
C ARG A 79 0.20 11.19 9.45
N MET A 80 0.64 10.65 8.31
CA MET A 80 0.32 11.25 7.01
C MET A 80 -1.19 11.20 6.72
N PHE A 81 -1.89 10.18 7.22
CA PHE A 81 -3.35 10.05 7.08
C PHE A 81 -4.13 11.07 7.90
N GLU A 82 -3.48 11.80 8.82
CA GLU A 82 -4.10 12.86 9.61
C GLU A 82 -3.76 14.25 9.06
N THR A 83 -2.54 14.39 8.52
CA THR A 83 -1.96 15.70 8.15
C THR A 83 -2.02 16.00 6.65
N ALA A 84 -2.09 14.97 5.81
CA ALA A 84 -2.07 15.10 4.35
C ALA A 84 -2.88 13.96 3.71
N VAL A 85 -4.18 13.88 4.04
CA VAL A 85 -5.08 12.76 3.71
C VAL A 85 -4.97 12.32 2.24
N LEU A 86 -5.14 13.25 1.29
CA LEU A 86 -5.13 12.90 -0.14
C LEU A 86 -3.77 12.39 -0.62
N ASP A 87 -2.67 12.96 -0.11
CA ASP A 87 -1.33 12.50 -0.42
C ASP A 87 -1.08 11.10 0.20
N ALA A 88 -1.57 10.85 1.42
CA ALA A 88 -1.44 9.56 2.12
C ALA A 88 -2.17 8.43 1.39
N TYR A 89 -3.43 8.63 1.02
CA TYR A 89 -4.22 7.66 0.26
C TYR A 89 -3.62 7.39 -1.12
N SER A 90 -3.12 8.43 -1.79
CA SER A 90 -2.50 8.29 -3.11
C SER A 90 -1.16 7.54 -3.03
N GLN A 91 -0.35 7.80 -2.00
CA GLN A 91 0.89 7.06 -1.77
C GLN A 91 0.64 5.61 -1.34
N ALA A 92 -0.38 5.36 -0.49
CA ALA A 92 -0.78 4.02 -0.08
C ALA A 92 -1.21 3.17 -1.29
N TRP A 93 -2.09 3.73 -2.13
CA TRP A 93 -2.49 3.10 -3.38
C TRP A 93 -1.29 2.82 -4.28
N ALA A 94 -0.43 3.82 -4.51
CA ALA A 94 0.73 3.68 -5.39
C ALA A 94 1.68 2.59 -4.91
N LEU A 95 1.99 2.54 -3.61
CA LEU A 95 2.85 1.53 -3.01
C LEU A 95 2.22 0.13 -3.11
N SER A 96 0.96 -0.03 -2.73
CA SER A 96 0.26 -1.31 -2.84
C SER A 96 0.17 -1.80 -4.28
N PHE A 97 -0.12 -0.91 -5.23
CA PHE A 97 -0.14 -1.23 -6.65
C PHE A 97 1.23 -1.69 -7.15
N TYR A 98 2.28 -0.93 -6.85
CA TYR A 98 3.66 -1.29 -7.19
C TYR A 98 4.05 -2.67 -6.66
N LEU A 99 3.79 -2.95 -5.38
CA LEU A 99 4.15 -4.23 -4.76
C LEU A 99 3.34 -5.39 -5.36
N MET A 100 2.06 -5.17 -5.65
CA MET A 100 1.20 -6.16 -6.29
C MET A 100 1.65 -6.48 -7.72
N GLU A 101 2.07 -5.49 -8.51
CA GLU A 101 2.50 -5.71 -9.90
C GLU A 101 3.93 -6.28 -9.99
N THR A 102 4.85 -5.85 -9.11
CA THR A 102 6.26 -6.22 -9.22
C THR A 102 6.67 -7.40 -8.35
N ARG A 103 5.98 -7.62 -7.23
CA ARG A 103 6.36 -8.60 -6.19
C ARG A 103 5.13 -9.27 -5.56
N PRO A 104 4.16 -9.79 -6.33
CA PRO A 104 2.86 -10.25 -5.82
C PRO A 104 2.97 -11.30 -4.72
N ARG A 105 3.86 -12.30 -4.88
CA ARG A 105 4.07 -13.35 -3.86
C ARG A 105 4.55 -12.77 -2.52
N ARG A 106 5.59 -11.93 -2.56
CA ARG A 106 6.13 -11.28 -1.35
C ARG A 106 5.11 -10.33 -0.72
N TYR A 107 4.32 -9.64 -1.53
CA TYR A 107 3.23 -8.80 -1.02
C TYR A 107 2.18 -9.63 -0.29
N MET A 108 1.75 -10.76 -0.85
CA MET A 108 0.82 -11.67 -0.16
C MET A 108 1.39 -12.22 1.14
N ASP A 109 2.67 -12.60 1.17
CA ASP A 109 3.30 -13.11 2.39
C ASP A 109 3.44 -12.01 3.47
N TYR A 110 3.73 -10.78 3.07
CA TYR A 110 3.72 -9.63 3.97
C TYR A 110 2.33 -9.36 4.55
N LEU A 111 1.29 -9.40 3.71
CA LEU A 111 -0.09 -9.22 4.16
C LEU A 111 -0.52 -10.31 5.15
N ARG A 112 -0.14 -11.58 4.91
CA ARG A 112 -0.36 -12.68 5.87
C ARG A 112 0.38 -12.44 7.17
N THR A 113 1.62 -11.97 7.11
CA THR A 113 2.42 -11.65 8.31
C THR A 113 1.69 -10.64 9.18
N ILE A 114 1.12 -9.58 8.58
CA ILE A 114 0.31 -8.59 9.30
C ILE A 114 -0.97 -9.24 9.86
N ALA A 115 -1.69 -10.01 9.05
CA ALA A 115 -2.96 -10.62 9.44
C ALA A 115 -2.82 -11.61 10.61
N CYS A 116 -1.66 -12.27 10.74
CA CYS A 116 -1.36 -13.21 11.82
C CYS A 116 -0.83 -12.56 13.11
N ARG A 117 -0.65 -11.23 13.15
CA ARG A 117 -0.21 -10.54 14.37
C ARG A 117 -1.31 -10.58 15.44
N ASP A 118 -0.91 -10.59 16.70
CA ASP A 118 -1.83 -10.43 17.83
C ASP A 118 -2.47 -9.03 17.77
N PRO A 119 -3.79 -8.92 17.57
CA PRO A 119 -4.46 -7.64 17.47
C PRO A 119 -4.44 -6.83 18.77
N LEU A 120 -4.29 -7.48 19.92
CA LEU A 120 -4.25 -6.81 21.22
C LEU A 120 -2.90 -6.14 21.49
N GLN A 121 -1.88 -6.50 20.70
CA GLN A 121 -0.55 -5.91 20.83
C GLN A 121 -0.40 -4.69 19.92
N ARG A 122 0.20 -3.64 20.48
CA ARG A 122 0.59 -2.46 19.72
C ARG A 122 1.62 -2.85 18.66
N TYR A 123 1.38 -2.44 17.42
CA TYR A 123 2.33 -2.63 16.33
C TYR A 123 3.22 -1.40 16.18
N SER A 124 4.44 -1.45 16.73
CA SER A 124 5.36 -0.30 16.78
C SER A 124 5.93 0.05 15.41
N SER A 125 6.49 1.27 15.28
CA SER A 125 7.16 1.71 14.04
C SER A 125 8.31 0.79 13.64
N GLU A 126 9.12 0.39 14.62
CA GLU A 126 10.28 -0.49 14.45
C GLU A 126 9.86 -1.87 13.97
N GLU A 127 8.78 -2.42 14.55
CA GLU A 127 8.24 -3.69 14.12
C GLU A 127 7.67 -3.63 12.71
N ARG A 128 6.91 -2.57 12.38
CA ARG A 128 6.36 -2.36 11.03
C ARG A 128 7.47 -2.34 9.98
N LEU A 129 8.55 -1.63 10.27
CA LEU A 129 9.72 -1.54 9.40
C LEU A 129 10.45 -2.88 9.29
N ARG A 130 10.68 -3.57 10.40
CA ARG A 130 11.35 -4.88 10.41
C ARG A 130 10.57 -5.91 9.61
N ASP A 131 9.26 -6.02 9.82
CA ASP A 131 8.42 -6.99 9.13
C ASP A 131 8.34 -6.67 7.62
N PHE A 132 8.32 -5.39 7.25
CA PHE A 132 8.40 -4.97 5.86
C PHE A 132 9.76 -5.29 5.23
N GLN A 133 10.86 -4.97 5.90
CA GLN A 133 12.22 -5.26 5.42
C GLN A 133 12.47 -6.77 5.29
N LYS A 134 11.88 -7.59 6.17
CA LYS A 134 11.91 -9.06 6.04
C LYS A 134 11.26 -9.54 4.75
N ALA A 135 10.17 -8.88 4.33
CA ALA A 135 9.45 -9.25 3.10
C ALA A 135 10.09 -8.70 1.81
N PHE A 136 10.62 -7.46 1.85
CA PHE A 136 11.04 -6.74 0.65
C PHE A 136 12.55 -6.46 0.55
N GLY A 137 13.31 -6.74 1.60
CA GLY A 137 14.75 -6.48 1.72
C GLY A 137 15.06 -5.25 2.60
N GLY A 138 16.30 -5.20 3.12
CA GLY A 138 16.71 -4.16 4.07
C GLY A 138 16.97 -2.78 3.46
N ASN A 139 17.24 -2.68 2.16
CA ASN A 139 17.56 -1.42 1.50
C ASN A 139 16.29 -0.70 1.02
N LEU A 140 15.68 0.07 1.93
CA LEU A 140 14.46 0.82 1.66
C LEU A 140 14.67 1.97 0.66
N ASP A 141 15.84 2.61 0.65
CA ASP A 141 16.14 3.69 -0.30
C ASP A 141 16.17 3.18 -1.74
N ARG A 142 16.75 2.00 -1.96
CA ARG A 142 16.72 1.34 -3.27
C ARG A 142 15.29 0.99 -3.68
N LEU A 143 14.51 0.41 -2.77
CA LEU A 143 13.11 0.07 -3.04
C LEU A 143 12.29 1.31 -3.38
N GLU A 144 12.49 2.41 -2.65
CA GLU A 144 11.85 3.70 -2.89
C GLU A 144 12.20 4.25 -4.26
N ALA A 145 13.47 4.20 -4.67
CA ALA A 145 13.88 4.63 -6.00
C ALA A 145 13.28 3.76 -7.12
N GLU A 146 13.19 2.44 -6.92
CA GLU A 146 12.53 1.53 -7.86
C GLU A 146 11.03 1.77 -7.94
N PHE A 147 10.38 2.02 -6.80
CA PHE A 147 8.98 2.37 -6.68
C PHE A 147 8.65 3.65 -7.44
N LEU A 148 9.37 4.74 -7.19
CA LEU A 148 9.14 6.02 -7.86
C LEU A 148 9.36 5.91 -9.37
N ARG A 149 10.41 5.20 -9.80
CA ARG A 149 10.66 4.94 -11.24
C ARG A 149 9.55 4.12 -11.89
N PHE A 150 8.97 3.16 -11.19
CA PHE A 150 7.83 2.40 -11.71
C PHE A 150 6.62 3.32 -11.90
N MET A 151 6.30 4.15 -10.91
CA MET A 151 5.14 5.04 -10.98
C MET A 151 5.25 6.11 -12.05
N ASP A 152 6.46 6.56 -12.39
CA ASP A 152 6.69 7.54 -13.45
C ASP A 152 6.59 6.95 -14.88
N ARG A 153 6.72 5.62 -15.02
CA ARG A 153 6.60 4.91 -16.31
C ARG A 153 5.19 4.35 -16.60
N LEU A 154 4.31 4.35 -15.61
CA LEU A 154 2.89 3.99 -15.77
C LEU A 154 2.15 5.02 -16.60
#